data_AF-A0A520RJM0-F1
#
_entry.id   AF-A0A520RJM0-F1
#
_cell.length_a   1.000
_cell.length_b   1.000
_cell.length_c   1.000
_cell.angle_alpha   90.00
_cell.angle_beta   90.00
_cell.angle_gamma   90.00
#
_symmetry.space_group_name_H-M   'P 1'
#
loop_
_entity.id
_entity.type
_entity.pdbx_description
1 polymer ?
#
loop_
_entity_poly.entity_id
_entity_poly.type
_entity_poly.pdbx_seq_one_letter_code
_entity_poly.pdbx_strand_id
1 'polypeptide(L)'
;AGVGDALFAEIARLLAPIGIAPGSDDLPGGGPDLYPLIAAGVPTLRLHQDGRDYFDLHHTADDTVDKLDAASLDQNVAAFAVFAWLVADSDISFRPTVE
;
A
#
# COMPACT_ATOMS: atom_id res chain seq x y z
N ALA A 1 5.23 -12.28 -17.44
CA ALA A 1 5.00 -11.77 -16.08
C ALA A 1 6.06 -12.41 -15.19
N GLY A 2 6.84 -11.62 -14.46
CA GLY A 2 7.80 -12.12 -13.47
C GLY A 2 7.09 -12.83 -12.33
N VAL A 3 7.83 -13.56 -11.48
CA VAL A 3 7.25 -14.25 -10.32
C VAL A 3 6.58 -13.27 -9.35
N GLY A 4 7.12 -12.04 -9.22
CA GLY A 4 6.50 -10.94 -8.47
C GLY A 4 5.11 -10.56 -8.97
N ASP A 5 4.91 -10.49 -10.29
CA ASP A 5 3.63 -10.10 -10.89
C ASP A 5 2.51 -11.06 -10.49
N ALA A 6 2.81 -12.37 -10.38
CA ALA A 6 1.83 -13.37 -9.96
C ALA A 6 1.40 -13.17 -8.50
N LEU A 7 2.33 -12.85 -7.59
CA LEU A 7 2.02 -12.54 -6.20
C LEU A 7 1.14 -11.29 -6.10
N PHE A 8 1.48 -10.22 -6.82
CA PHE A 8 0.71 -8.98 -6.79
C PHE A 8 -0.68 -9.13 -7.44
N ALA A 9 -0.82 -9.99 -8.45
CA ALA A 9 -2.13 -10.34 -9.00
C ALA A 9 -3.02 -11.07 -7.98
N GLU A 10 -2.44 -11.98 -7.17
CA GLU A 10 -3.17 -12.67 -6.11
C GLU A 10 -3.55 -11.71 -4.97
N ILE A 11 -2.63 -10.83 -4.55
CA ILE A 11 -2.94 -9.77 -3.58
C ILE A 11 -4.09 -8.90 -4.10
N ALA A 12 -4.03 -8.44 -5.35
CA ALA A 12 -5.10 -7.63 -5.93
C ALA A 12 -6.44 -8.37 -5.98
N ARG A 13 -6.44 -9.67 -6.29
CA ARG A 13 -7.64 -10.52 -6.28
C ARG A 13 -8.26 -10.60 -4.88
N LEU A 14 -7.43 -10.70 -3.83
CA LEU A 14 -7.88 -10.78 -2.44
C LEU A 14 -8.36 -9.42 -1.89
N LEU A 15 -7.81 -8.31 -2.39
CA LEU A 15 -8.20 -6.97 -1.99
C LEU A 15 -9.42 -6.43 -2.78
N ALA A 16 -9.74 -7.00 -3.94
CA ALA A 16 -10.87 -6.58 -4.77
C ALA A 16 -12.24 -6.56 -4.03
N PRO A 17 -12.59 -7.55 -3.17
CA PRO A 17 -13.85 -7.54 -2.43
C PRO A 17 -14.00 -6.36 -1.45
N ILE A 18 -12.90 -5.76 -1.00
CA ILE A 18 -12.91 -4.57 -0.14
C ILE A 18 -12.72 -3.28 -0.95
N GLY A 19 -12.87 -3.33 -2.27
CA GLY A 19 -12.91 -2.13 -3.13
C GLY A 19 -11.53 -1.59 -3.55
N ILE A 20 -10.46 -2.38 -3.41
CA ILE A 20 -9.11 -1.96 -3.82
C ILE A 20 -8.79 -2.57 -5.19
N ALA A 21 -8.49 -1.70 -6.15
CA ALA A 21 -8.10 -2.10 -7.50
C ALA A 21 -6.58 -2.34 -7.61
N PRO A 22 -6.12 -3.12 -8.61
CA PRO A 22 -4.70 -3.20 -8.93
C PRO A 22 -4.11 -1.82 -9.25
N GLY A 23 -2.89 -1.56 -8.76
CA GLY A 23 -2.11 -0.38 -9.14
C GLY A 23 -1.27 -0.59 -10.39
N SER A 24 -0.47 0.41 -10.73
CA SER A 24 0.55 0.39 -11.78
C SER A 24 1.97 0.35 -11.19
N ASP A 25 2.93 -0.06 -12.01
CA ASP A 25 4.37 -0.09 -11.72
C ASP A 25 5.12 1.11 -12.33
N ASP A 26 4.39 2.06 -12.91
CA ASP A 26 4.91 3.23 -13.62
C ASP A 26 5.46 4.33 -12.69
N LEU A 27 5.08 4.29 -11.41
CA LEU A 27 5.52 5.23 -10.39
C LEU A 27 6.08 4.50 -9.16
N PRO A 28 7.16 5.01 -8.54
CA PRO A 28 7.62 4.47 -7.26
C PRO A 28 6.51 4.57 -6.21
N GLY A 29 6.21 3.45 -5.56
CA GLY A 29 5.31 3.41 -4.42
C GLY A 29 5.92 4.00 -3.15
N GLY A 30 5.30 3.74 -2.00
CA GLY A 30 5.77 4.12 -0.68
C GLY A 30 5.35 5.52 -0.20
N GLY A 31 5.24 5.68 1.13
CA GLY A 31 4.91 6.95 1.79
C GLY A 31 6.11 7.88 1.98
N PRO A 32 5.90 9.11 2.50
CA PRO A 32 6.96 10.12 2.64
C PRO A 32 8.16 9.64 3.48
N ASP A 33 7.92 8.82 4.51
CA ASP A 33 8.99 8.27 5.36
C ASP A 33 9.91 7.28 4.62
N LEU A 34 9.48 6.76 3.46
CA LEU A 34 10.24 5.77 2.69
C LEU A 34 11.15 6.40 1.63
N TYR A 35 11.13 7.72 1.42
CA TYR A 35 11.94 8.36 0.38
C TYR A 35 13.44 8.00 0.44
N PRO A 36 14.11 7.95 1.62
CA PRO A 36 15.50 7.53 1.67
C PRO A 36 15.71 6.07 1.25
N LEU A 37 14.75 5.18 1.57
CA LEU A 37 14.81 3.77 1.20
C LEU A 37 14.57 3.56 -0.29
N ILE A 38 13.62 4.31 -0.86
CA ILE A 38 13.36 4.33 -2.31
C ILE A 38 14.62 4.80 -3.05
N ALA A 39 15.27 5.87 -2.59
CA ALA A 39 16.52 6.36 -3.16
C ALA A 39 17.67 5.35 -3.05
N ALA A 40 17.65 4.49 -2.02
CA ALA A 40 18.61 3.40 -1.84
C ALA A 40 18.24 2.11 -2.63
N GLY A 41 17.18 2.13 -3.44
CA GLY A 41 16.76 0.99 -4.26
C GLY A 41 15.99 -0.10 -3.52
N VAL A 42 15.44 0.21 -2.33
CA VAL A 42 14.54 -0.71 -1.62
C VAL A 42 13.19 -0.76 -2.35
N PRO A 43 12.69 -1.95 -2.73
CA PRO A 43 11.37 -2.09 -3.32
C PRO A 43 10.28 -1.61 -2.35
N THR A 44 9.28 -0.90 -2.87
CA THR A 44 8.17 -0.35 -2.07
C THR A 44 6.83 -0.56 -2.75
N LEU A 45 5.76 -0.42 -1.96
CA LEU A 45 4.37 -0.42 -2.41
C LEU A 45 3.66 0.78 -1.78
N ARG A 46 2.63 1.30 -2.47
CA ARG A 46 1.65 2.23 -1.91
C ARG A 46 0.25 1.64 -2.02
N LEU A 47 -0.48 1.59 -0.90
CA LEU A 47 -1.93 1.46 -0.90
C LEU A 47 -2.52 2.87 -0.99
N HIS A 48 -3.18 3.19 -2.10
CA HIS A 48 -3.74 4.52 -2.33
C HIS A 48 -5.06 4.66 -1.57
N GLN A 49 -5.09 5.59 -0.62
CA GLN A 49 -6.29 5.94 0.14
C GLN A 49 -7.08 7.03 -0.60
N ASP A 50 -8.39 7.04 -0.41
CA ASP A 50 -9.20 8.21 -0.74
C ASP A 50 -8.91 9.30 0.31
N GLY A 51 -8.35 10.42 -0.14
CA GLY A 51 -7.95 11.53 0.71
C GLY A 51 -8.69 12.83 0.38
N ARG A 52 -9.87 12.76 -0.23
CA ARG A 52 -10.64 13.96 -0.65
C ARG A 52 -11.00 14.88 0.51
N ASP A 53 -11.15 14.35 1.71
CA ASP A 53 -11.47 15.05 2.95
C ASP A 53 -10.24 15.32 3.84
N TYR A 54 -9.10 14.69 3.55
CA TYR A 54 -7.91 14.73 4.40
C TYR A 54 -7.46 16.16 4.74
N PHE A 55 -7.43 17.04 3.74
CA PHE A 55 -6.96 18.43 3.91
C PHE A 55 -8.01 19.38 4.49
N ASP A 56 -9.24 18.93 4.72
CA ASP A 56 -10.22 19.70 5.48
C ASP A 56 -9.82 19.80 6.96
N LEU A 57 -9.07 18.80 7.46
CA LEU A 57 -8.72 18.64 8.87
C LEU A 57 -7.21 18.66 9.13
N HIS A 58 -6.41 18.20 8.17
CA HIS A 58 -4.96 18.03 8.32
C HIS A 58 -4.26 19.29 8.87
N HIS A 59 -3.48 19.11 9.93
CA HIS A 59 -2.77 20.19 10.64
C HIS A 59 -3.68 21.27 11.27
N THR A 60 -4.93 20.94 11.57
CA THR A 60 -5.82 21.80 12.37
C THR A 60 -6.04 21.21 13.77
N ALA A 61 -6.64 21.99 14.67
CA ALA A 61 -7.04 21.48 15.98
C ALA A 61 -8.27 20.54 15.92
N ASP A 62 -8.95 20.46 14.77
CA ASP A 62 -10.13 19.59 14.55
C ASP A 62 -9.72 18.22 13.97
N ASP A 63 -8.42 17.95 13.84
CA ASP A 63 -7.86 16.62 13.56
C ASP A 63 -7.95 15.72 14.80
N THR A 64 -9.15 15.21 15.06
CA THR A 64 -9.52 14.46 16.26
C THR A 64 -10.18 13.13 15.93
N VAL A 65 -10.21 12.22 16.91
CA VAL A 65 -10.69 10.82 16.72
C VAL A 65 -12.12 10.74 16.20
N ASP A 66 -12.98 11.72 16.51
CA ASP A 66 -14.37 11.75 16.04
C ASP A 66 -14.52 11.93 14.52
N LYS A 67 -13.44 12.30 13.81
CA LYS A 67 -13.42 12.40 12.34
C LYS A 67 -13.06 11.10 11.64
N LEU A 68 -12.60 10.09 12.37
CA LEU A 68 -12.24 8.81 11.80
C LEU A 68 -13.50 8.06 11.34
N ASP A 69 -13.52 7.65 10.06
CA ASP A 69 -14.50 6.70 9.57
C ASP A 69 -14.06 5.26 9.90
N ALA A 70 -14.85 4.58 10.73
CA ALA A 70 -14.53 3.23 11.19
C ALA A 70 -14.44 2.21 10.05
N ALA A 71 -15.29 2.33 9.02
CA ALA A 71 -15.29 1.42 7.89
C ALA A 71 -14.01 1.58 7.04
N SER A 72 -13.57 2.82 6.82
CA SER A 72 -12.31 3.13 6.16
C SER A 72 -11.10 2.62 6.95
N LEU A 73 -11.12 2.75 8.28
CA LEU A 73 -10.06 2.20 9.13
C LEU A 73 -9.99 0.67 9.03
N ASP A 74 -11.14 -0.01 9.12
CA ASP A 74 -11.22 -1.47 8.97
C ASP A 74 -10.71 -1.94 7.59
N GLN A 75 -11.08 -1.23 6.52
CA GLN A 75 -10.60 -1.50 5.16
C GLN A 75 -9.07 -1.38 5.08
N ASN A 76 -8.49 -0.33 5.66
CA ASN A 76 -7.04 -0.12 5.66
C ASN A 76 -6.30 -1.21 6.43
N VAL A 77 -6.80 -1.61 7.61
CA VAL A 77 -6.23 -2.69 8.40
C VAL A 77 -6.26 -4.01 7.62
N ALA A 78 -7.40 -4.34 7.01
CA ALA A 78 -7.54 -5.55 6.19
C ALA A 78 -6.55 -5.55 5.01
N ALA A 79 -6.42 -4.41 4.31
CA ALA A 79 -5.52 -4.27 3.17
C ALA A 79 -4.05 -4.49 3.55
N PHE A 80 -3.59 -3.84 4.62
CA PHE A 80 -2.22 -4.02 5.12
C PHE A 80 -1.99 -5.43 5.64
N ALA A 81 -2.97 -6.05 6.31
CA ALA A 81 -2.82 -7.41 6.83
C ALA A 81 -2.61 -8.44 5.71
N VAL A 82 -3.43 -8.38 4.65
CA VAL A 82 -3.30 -9.25 3.47
C VAL A 82 -1.96 -9.03 2.77
N PHE A 83 -1.59 -7.78 2.50
CA PHE A 83 -0.34 -7.45 1.84
C PHE A 83 0.87 -7.92 2.65
N ALA A 84 0.94 -7.54 3.93
CA ALA A 84 2.07 -7.85 4.79
C ALA A 84 2.24 -9.37 4.96
N TRP A 85 1.14 -10.10 5.15
CA TRP A 85 1.16 -11.56 5.27
C TRP A 85 1.73 -12.21 4.00
N LEU A 86 1.16 -11.92 2.84
CA LEU A 86 1.53 -12.59 1.60
C LEU A 86 2.94 -12.25 1.11
N VAL A 87 3.39 -11.00 1.32
CA VAL A 87 4.77 -10.63 1.00
C VAL A 87 5.75 -11.29 1.95
N ALA A 88 5.47 -11.32 3.25
CA ALA A 88 6.35 -11.94 4.24
C ALA A 88 6.45 -13.47 4.10
N ASP A 89 5.39 -14.13 3.63
CA ASP A 89 5.34 -15.58 3.40
C ASP A 89 5.84 -16.00 2.00
N SER A 90 6.32 -15.05 1.19
CA SER A 90 6.79 -15.33 -0.17
C SER A 90 8.31 -15.55 -0.25
N ASP A 91 8.74 -16.44 -1.14
CA ASP A 91 10.16 -16.66 -1.49
C ASP A 91 10.67 -15.71 -2.58
N ILE A 92 9.92 -14.64 -2.90
CA ILE A 92 10.22 -13.77 -4.04
C ILE A 92 11.30 -12.76 -3.67
N SER A 93 12.38 -12.71 -4.47
CA SER A 93 13.32 -11.59 -4.44
C SER A 93 12.78 -10.42 -5.27
N PHE A 94 12.38 -9.35 -4.58
CA PHE A 94 11.89 -8.12 -5.22
C PHE A 94 13.00 -7.19 -5.70
N ARG A 95 14.26 -7.46 -5.34
CA ARG A 95 15.40 -6.69 -5.85
C ARG A 95 15.74 -7.15 -7.26
N PRO A 96 16.11 -6.24 -8.18
CA PRO A 96 16.63 -6.63 -9.48
C PRO A 96 17.85 -7.53 -9.28
N THR A 97 17.92 -8.62 -10.06
CA THR A 97 19.15 -9.40 -10.19
C THR A 97 20.21 -8.53 -10.84
N VAL A 98 21.28 -8.24 -10.09
CA VAL A 98 22.46 -7.58 -10.65
C VAL A 98 23.22 -8.65 -11.43
N GLU A 99 23.27 -8.54 -12.76
CA GLU A 99 24.31 -9.21 -13.55
C GLU A 99 25.64 -8.47 -13.43
#